data_AF-Q9ZH92-F1
#
_entry.id   AF-Q9ZH92-F1
#
_cell.length_a   1.000
_cell.length_b   1.000
_cell.length_c   1.000
_cell.angle_alpha   90.00
_cell.angle_beta   90.00
_cell.angle_gamma   90.00
#
_symmetry.space_group_name_H-M   'P 1'
#
loop_
_entity.id
_entity.type
_entity.pdbx_description
1 polymer ?
#
loop_
_entity_poly.entity_id
_entity_poly.type
_entity_poly.pdbx_seq_one_letter_code
_entity_poly.pdbx_strand_id
1 'polypeptide(L)'
;MIKYNKIILTLTLLASLLAACGLTGETKLRLESSAQEIKDEVDKIRAEAVTEGVNFDAFTDTQTGSKVAENPFIIKAKIRTTSVALKFIQAIKEEAEKLKESGSSSQFSALYDIMLDIAAPIQKIGIKDMIKTVTQEAEKTPTTTAEGIITIAKAMEVKLNRVKNKNEEALKKKSENATTT
;
A
#
# COMPACT_ATOMS: atom_id res chain seq x y z
N MET A 1 26.96 -3.94 9.26
CA MET A 1 26.15 -4.98 9.96
C MET A 1 24.91 -4.36 10.62
N ILE A 2 24.11 -3.57 9.88
CA ILE A 2 22.97 -2.78 10.43
C ILE A 2 21.68 -2.94 9.60
N LYS A 3 21.76 -3.47 8.36
CA LYS A 3 20.60 -3.60 7.45
C LYS A 3 19.54 -4.60 7.91
N TYR A 4 19.93 -5.67 8.60
CA TYR A 4 19.00 -6.75 8.98
C TYR A 4 18.18 -6.44 10.26
N ASN A 5 18.69 -5.60 11.18
CA ASN A 5 17.98 -5.32 12.44
C ASN A 5 16.67 -4.57 12.24
N LYS A 6 16.56 -3.67 11.25
CA LYS A 6 15.32 -2.92 11.01
C LYS A 6 14.21 -3.80 10.45
N ILE A 7 14.55 -4.68 9.51
CA ILE A 7 13.59 -5.63 8.88
C ILE A 7 13.07 -6.61 9.93
N ILE A 8 13.96 -7.15 10.78
CA ILE A 8 13.60 -8.04 11.89
C ILE A 8 12.69 -7.31 12.88
N LEU A 9 13.00 -6.06 13.25
CA LEU A 9 12.19 -5.27 14.19
C LEU A 9 10.74 -5.05 13.70
N THR A 10 10.55 -4.73 12.42
CA THR A 10 9.23 -4.46 11.86
C THR A 10 8.38 -5.72 11.69
N LEU A 11 9.00 -6.85 11.35
CA LEU A 11 8.33 -8.16 11.29
C LEU A 11 7.87 -8.61 12.67
N THR A 12 8.70 -8.43 13.70
CA THR A 12 8.32 -8.77 15.08
C THR A 12 7.13 -7.96 15.59
N LEU A 13 7.00 -6.69 15.18
CA LEU A 13 5.92 -5.82 15.65
C LEU A 13 4.56 -6.25 15.05
N LEU A 14 4.49 -6.46 13.73
CA LEU A 14 3.30 -6.97 13.05
C LEU A 14 2.93 -8.37 13.55
N ALA A 15 3.92 -9.26 13.73
CA ALA A 15 3.69 -10.61 14.24
C ALA A 15 3.16 -10.64 15.67
N SER A 16 3.58 -9.70 16.51
CA SER A 16 3.05 -9.57 17.87
C SER A 16 1.61 -9.04 17.88
N LEU A 17 1.29 -8.06 17.02
CA LEU A 17 -0.05 -7.47 16.90
C LEU A 17 -1.07 -8.50 16.39
N LEU A 18 -0.70 -9.28 15.38
CA LEU A 18 -1.58 -10.28 14.76
C LEU A 18 -1.80 -11.51 15.65
N ALA A 19 -0.76 -11.94 16.38
CA ALA A 19 -0.89 -13.03 17.35
C ALA A 19 -1.81 -12.66 18.52
N ALA A 20 -1.69 -11.43 19.03
CA ALA A 20 -2.52 -10.94 20.14
C ALA A 20 -4.01 -10.81 19.76
N CYS A 21 -4.29 -10.58 18.48
CA CYS A 21 -5.64 -10.40 17.96
C CYS A 21 -6.26 -11.67 17.35
N GLY A 22 -5.63 -12.85 17.50
CA GLY A 22 -6.20 -14.12 17.04
C GLY A 22 -6.11 -14.37 15.52
N LEU A 23 -5.35 -13.58 14.76
CA LEU A 23 -4.95 -13.98 13.40
C LEU A 23 -3.83 -15.03 13.53
N THR A 24 -4.07 -16.24 13.05
CA THR A 24 -3.11 -17.36 13.19
C THR A 24 -2.94 -18.13 11.88
N GLY A 25 -1.91 -18.98 11.82
CA GLY A 25 -1.69 -19.90 10.71
C GLY A 25 -1.34 -19.24 9.38
N GLU A 26 -1.80 -19.85 8.29
CA GLU A 26 -1.46 -19.48 6.90
C GLU A 26 -1.93 -18.06 6.53
N THR A 27 -3.10 -17.66 7.02
CA THR A 27 -3.64 -16.30 6.82
C THR A 27 -2.70 -15.22 7.34
N LYS A 28 -2.22 -15.38 8.58
CA LYS A 28 -1.33 -14.41 9.23
C LYS A 28 -0.06 -14.24 8.39
N LEU A 29 0.56 -15.35 8.02
CA LEU A 29 1.77 -15.37 7.19
C LEU A 29 1.52 -14.69 5.84
N ARG A 30 0.38 -14.95 5.21
CA ARG A 30 0.02 -14.33 3.92
C ARG A 30 -0.12 -12.81 4.04
N LEU A 31 -0.78 -12.31 5.07
CA LEU A 31 -0.97 -10.87 5.29
C LEU A 31 0.34 -10.16 5.68
N GLU A 32 1.14 -10.78 6.54
CA GLU A 32 2.47 -10.28 6.91
C GLU A 32 3.40 -10.22 5.70
N SER A 33 3.47 -11.31 4.93
CA SER A 33 4.25 -11.36 3.69
C SER A 33 3.81 -10.29 2.71
N SER A 34 2.50 -10.16 2.49
CA SER A 34 1.94 -9.16 1.55
C SER A 34 2.22 -7.72 2.01
N ALA A 35 2.14 -7.44 3.31
CA ALA A 35 2.49 -6.13 3.87
C ALA A 35 3.99 -5.85 3.76
N GLN A 36 4.83 -6.86 3.99
CA GLN A 36 6.28 -6.75 3.86
C GLN A 36 6.70 -6.52 2.41
N GLU A 37 6.06 -7.18 1.43
CA GLU A 37 6.30 -6.96 0.01
C GLU A 37 6.11 -5.49 -0.40
N ILE A 38 5.12 -4.78 0.18
CA ILE A 38 4.93 -3.35 -0.07
C ILE A 38 6.12 -2.55 0.47
N LYS A 39 6.57 -2.84 1.69
CA LYS A 39 7.68 -2.13 2.33
C LYS A 39 8.99 -2.38 1.57
N ASP A 40 9.25 -3.61 1.20
CA ASP A 40 10.43 -4.03 0.43
C ASP A 40 10.43 -3.38 -0.94
N GLU A 41 9.29 -3.31 -1.62
CA GLU A 41 9.17 -2.66 -2.92
C GLU A 41 9.44 -1.15 -2.82
N VAL A 42 8.94 -0.48 -1.77
CA VAL A 42 9.22 0.94 -1.52
C VAL A 42 10.71 1.17 -1.22
N ASP A 43 11.33 0.31 -0.43
CA ASP A 43 12.77 0.42 -0.12
C ASP A 43 13.64 0.12 -1.36
N LYS A 44 13.24 -0.83 -2.19
CA LYS A 44 13.86 -1.10 -3.49
C LYS A 44 13.78 0.12 -4.40
N ILE A 45 12.61 0.75 -4.52
CA ILE A 45 12.43 1.97 -5.30
C ILE A 45 13.30 3.10 -4.75
N ARG A 46 13.40 3.25 -3.41
CA ARG A 46 14.28 4.25 -2.81
C ARG A 46 15.75 4.03 -3.19
N ALA A 47 16.21 2.79 -3.20
CA ALA A 47 17.57 2.45 -3.62
C ALA A 47 17.80 2.75 -5.10
N GLU A 48 16.86 2.39 -5.97
CA GLU A 48 16.91 2.68 -7.41
C GLU A 48 16.87 4.20 -7.70
N ALA A 49 16.12 4.98 -6.92
CA ALA A 49 16.04 6.44 -7.08
C ALA A 49 17.43 7.10 -6.94
N VAL A 50 18.24 6.62 -5.99
CA VAL A 50 19.61 7.11 -5.78
C VAL A 50 20.50 6.82 -7.00
N THR A 51 20.38 5.63 -7.60
CA THR A 51 21.15 5.27 -8.80
C THR A 51 20.71 6.06 -10.03
N GLU A 52 19.44 6.40 -10.11
CA GLU A 52 18.85 7.18 -11.21
C GLU A 52 18.99 8.70 -11.01
N GLY A 53 19.66 9.15 -9.93
CA GLY A 53 19.84 10.57 -9.62
C GLY A 53 18.53 11.31 -9.29
N VAL A 54 17.48 10.58 -8.89
CA VAL A 54 16.16 11.13 -8.59
C VAL A 54 16.03 11.43 -7.10
N ASN A 55 15.76 12.69 -6.75
CA ASN A 55 15.44 13.04 -5.36
C ASN A 55 14.11 12.39 -4.94
N PHE A 56 14.14 11.64 -3.84
CA PHE A 56 12.95 10.95 -3.33
C PHE A 56 11.84 11.93 -2.88
N ASP A 57 12.18 13.17 -2.54
CA ASP A 57 11.19 14.21 -2.22
C ASP A 57 10.34 14.60 -3.44
N ALA A 58 10.88 14.40 -4.66
CA ALA A 58 10.15 14.61 -5.91
C ALA A 58 8.94 13.67 -6.07
N PHE A 59 8.86 12.58 -5.29
CA PHE A 59 7.67 11.74 -5.25
C PHE A 59 6.49 12.44 -4.57
N THR A 60 6.77 13.21 -3.52
CA THR A 60 5.78 13.88 -2.68
C THR A 60 5.48 15.31 -3.11
N ASP A 61 6.31 15.88 -3.98
CA ASP A 61 6.16 17.26 -4.41
C ASP A 61 4.79 17.53 -5.06
N THR A 62 4.33 18.76 -4.88
CA THR A 62 2.92 19.14 -4.74
C THR A 62 1.97 18.77 -5.87
N GLN A 63 2.42 18.41 -7.06
CA GLN A 63 1.52 18.31 -8.20
C GLN A 63 1.13 16.84 -8.50
N THR A 64 -0.13 16.51 -8.24
CA THR A 64 -0.78 15.28 -8.73
C THR A 64 -1.39 15.54 -10.11
N GLY A 65 -0.78 15.00 -11.17
CA GLY A 65 -1.30 15.13 -12.55
C GLY A 65 -0.23 14.88 -13.61
N SER A 66 -0.64 14.81 -14.87
CA SER A 66 0.23 14.57 -16.05
C SER A 66 1.28 15.65 -16.33
N LYS A 67 1.28 16.76 -15.59
CA LYS A 67 2.21 17.89 -15.77
C LYS A 67 3.51 17.80 -14.95
N VAL A 68 3.76 16.70 -14.21
CA VAL A 68 4.69 16.72 -13.05
C VAL A 68 5.49 15.45 -12.85
N ALA A 69 4.96 14.29 -13.20
CA ALA A 69 5.80 13.11 -13.28
C ALA A 69 6.53 13.17 -14.64
N GLU A 70 7.36 14.18 -14.84
CA GLU A 70 8.19 14.24 -16.04
C GLU A 70 9.14 13.04 -16.10
N ASN A 71 9.56 12.57 -14.93
CA ASN A 71 10.46 11.45 -14.79
C ASN A 71 9.74 10.09 -14.94
N PRO A 72 10.04 9.29 -15.98
CA PRO A 72 9.47 7.96 -16.18
C PRO A 72 9.72 7.00 -15.01
N PHE A 73 10.83 7.17 -14.27
CA PHE A 73 11.15 6.38 -13.08
C PHE A 73 10.08 6.56 -11.99
N ILE A 74 9.69 7.80 -11.69
CA ILE A 74 8.66 8.12 -10.68
C ILE A 74 7.31 7.51 -11.07
N ILE A 75 6.95 7.58 -12.36
CA ILE A 75 5.72 6.97 -12.88
C ILE A 75 5.75 5.46 -12.67
N LYS A 76 6.82 4.78 -13.11
CA LYS A 76 6.98 3.32 -12.98
C LYS A 76 6.97 2.88 -11.51
N ALA A 77 7.63 3.61 -10.63
CA ALA A 77 7.63 3.37 -9.19
C ALA A 77 6.21 3.43 -8.58
N LYS A 78 5.40 4.41 -8.97
CA LYS A 78 3.99 4.51 -8.53
C LYS A 78 3.15 3.33 -9.04
N ILE A 79 3.36 2.90 -10.29
CA ILE A 79 2.65 1.74 -10.88
C ILE A 79 3.04 0.43 -10.16
N ARG A 80 4.34 0.24 -9.89
CA ARG A 80 4.84 -0.93 -9.16
C ARG A 80 4.26 -1.00 -7.75
N THR A 81 4.37 0.10 -7.00
CA THR A 81 3.84 0.16 -5.62
C THR A 81 2.33 -0.06 -5.58
N THR A 82 1.57 0.58 -6.48
CA THR A 82 0.11 0.38 -6.54
C THR A 82 -0.25 -1.06 -6.88
N SER A 83 0.52 -1.73 -7.75
CA SER A 83 0.24 -3.13 -8.11
C SER A 83 0.48 -4.10 -6.95
N VAL A 84 1.54 -3.92 -6.16
CA VAL A 84 1.78 -4.73 -4.95
C VAL A 84 0.71 -4.43 -3.89
N ALA A 85 0.39 -3.14 -3.68
CA ALA A 85 -0.64 -2.75 -2.72
C ALA A 85 -2.03 -3.32 -3.08
N LEU A 86 -2.41 -3.38 -4.36
CA LEU A 86 -3.69 -3.96 -4.78
C LEU A 86 -3.78 -5.46 -4.43
N LYS A 87 -2.68 -6.23 -4.53
CA LYS A 87 -2.66 -7.63 -4.09
C LYS A 87 -2.87 -7.77 -2.59
N PHE A 88 -2.24 -6.91 -1.81
CA PHE A 88 -2.45 -6.85 -0.36
C PHE A 88 -3.91 -6.52 -0.01
N ILE A 89 -4.51 -5.52 -0.67
CA ILE A 89 -5.92 -5.14 -0.44
C ILE A 89 -6.87 -6.27 -0.82
N GLN A 90 -6.56 -7.02 -1.88
CA GLN A 90 -7.31 -8.23 -2.22
C GLN A 90 -7.21 -9.28 -1.10
N ALA A 91 -6.01 -9.53 -0.55
CA ALA A 91 -5.83 -10.46 0.56
C ALA A 91 -6.61 -10.03 1.82
N ILE A 92 -6.67 -8.73 2.12
CA ILE A 92 -7.49 -8.19 3.23
C ILE A 92 -8.98 -8.47 3.00
N LYS A 93 -9.50 -8.22 1.79
CA LYS A 93 -10.92 -8.48 1.46
C LYS A 93 -11.25 -9.97 1.57
N GLU A 94 -10.40 -10.83 1.01
CA GLU A 94 -10.56 -12.29 1.09
C GLU A 94 -10.58 -12.77 2.54
N GLU A 95 -9.70 -12.21 3.39
CA GLU A 95 -9.64 -12.60 4.79
C GLU A 95 -10.84 -12.07 5.59
N ALA A 96 -11.24 -10.82 5.37
CA ALA A 96 -12.42 -10.26 6.00
C ALA A 96 -13.69 -11.07 5.67
N GLU A 97 -13.84 -11.54 4.43
CA GLU A 97 -14.99 -12.38 4.04
C GLU A 97 -14.94 -13.77 4.70
N LYS A 98 -13.76 -14.40 4.82
CA LYS A 98 -13.62 -15.67 5.55
C LYS A 98 -13.98 -15.55 7.02
N LEU A 99 -13.57 -14.43 7.64
CA LEU A 99 -13.83 -14.13 9.04
C LEU A 99 -15.25 -13.62 9.29
N LYS A 100 -16.07 -13.41 8.28
CA LYS A 100 -17.41 -12.79 8.43
C LYS A 100 -18.32 -13.51 9.43
N GLU A 101 -18.32 -14.84 9.41
CA GLU A 101 -19.20 -15.66 10.25
C GLU A 101 -18.58 -16.06 11.59
N SER A 102 -17.24 -16.06 11.70
CA SER A 102 -16.50 -16.65 12.83
C SER A 102 -15.49 -15.71 13.48
N GLY A 103 -15.26 -14.54 12.86
CA GLY A 103 -14.26 -13.58 13.23
C GLY A 103 -14.68 -12.76 14.44
N SER A 104 -13.73 -12.56 15.35
CA SER A 104 -13.89 -11.64 16.47
C SER A 104 -13.61 -10.19 16.05
N SER A 105 -14.19 -9.25 16.79
CA SER A 105 -13.88 -7.82 16.64
C SER A 105 -12.39 -7.52 16.70
N SER A 106 -11.62 -8.26 17.51
CA SER A 106 -10.17 -8.09 17.62
C SER A 106 -9.42 -8.47 16.34
N GLN A 107 -9.87 -9.50 15.61
CA GLN A 107 -9.28 -9.90 14.34
C GLN A 107 -9.54 -8.84 13.26
N PHE A 108 -10.73 -8.26 13.23
CA PHE A 108 -11.04 -7.16 12.31
C PHE A 108 -10.23 -5.90 12.63
N SER A 109 -10.09 -5.53 13.90
CA SER A 109 -9.22 -4.41 14.29
C SER A 109 -7.77 -4.62 13.86
N ALA A 110 -7.24 -5.84 13.93
CA ALA A 110 -5.91 -6.14 13.42
C ALA A 110 -5.80 -5.96 11.90
N LEU A 111 -6.82 -6.34 11.12
CA LEU A 111 -6.84 -6.06 9.68
C LEU A 111 -6.81 -4.55 9.39
N TYR A 112 -7.55 -3.76 10.19
CA TYR A 112 -7.50 -2.30 10.11
C TYR A 112 -6.11 -1.74 10.43
N ASP A 113 -5.48 -2.22 11.51
CA ASP A 113 -4.15 -1.75 11.92
C ASP A 113 -3.09 -2.03 10.84
N ILE A 114 -3.14 -3.21 10.19
CA ILE A 114 -2.22 -3.50 9.07
C ILE A 114 -2.51 -2.55 7.89
N MET A 115 -3.77 -2.29 7.55
CA MET A 115 -4.12 -1.34 6.49
C MET A 115 -3.59 0.07 6.78
N LEU A 116 -3.57 0.48 8.05
CA LEU A 116 -3.01 1.78 8.45
C LEU A 116 -1.47 1.78 8.39
N ASP A 117 -0.82 0.72 8.86
CA ASP A 117 0.64 0.56 8.81
C ASP A 117 1.18 0.61 7.37
N ILE A 118 0.51 -0.06 6.43
CA ILE A 118 0.90 -0.06 5.01
C ILE A 118 0.51 1.22 4.26
N ALA A 119 -0.45 2.01 4.76
CA ALA A 119 -0.81 3.29 4.15
C ALA A 119 0.34 4.31 4.19
N ALA A 120 1.17 4.27 5.25
CA ALA A 120 2.31 5.17 5.40
C ALA A 120 3.42 5.00 4.34
N PRO A 121 3.97 3.78 4.09
CA PRO A 121 4.97 3.58 3.03
C PRO A 121 4.39 3.88 1.63
N ILE A 122 3.11 3.57 1.39
CA ILE A 122 2.42 3.93 0.14
C ILE A 122 2.39 5.47 -0.04
N GLN A 123 2.09 6.22 1.02
CA GLN A 123 2.07 7.68 0.96
C GLN A 123 3.46 8.28 0.68
N LYS A 124 4.53 7.68 1.21
CA LYS A 124 5.92 8.11 0.97
C LYS A 124 6.36 8.01 -0.49
N ILE A 125 5.73 7.15 -1.30
CA ILE A 125 5.99 7.09 -2.75
C ILE A 125 5.10 8.06 -3.56
N GLY A 126 4.50 9.05 -2.90
CA GLY A 126 3.73 10.10 -3.58
C GLY A 126 2.28 9.74 -3.87
N ILE A 127 1.76 8.66 -3.26
CA ILE A 127 0.34 8.29 -3.30
C ILE A 127 -0.34 9.02 -2.14
N LYS A 128 -0.59 10.32 -2.36
CA LYS A 128 -1.01 11.26 -1.30
C LYS A 128 -2.30 10.85 -0.60
N ASP A 129 -2.41 11.22 0.67
CA ASP A 129 -3.58 11.04 1.52
C ASP A 129 -4.04 9.58 1.69
N MET A 130 -3.16 8.59 1.56
CA MET A 130 -3.56 7.19 1.73
C MET A 130 -3.97 6.91 3.19
N ILE A 131 -3.21 7.42 4.17
CA ILE A 131 -3.55 7.31 5.59
C ILE A 131 -4.93 7.93 5.84
N LYS A 132 -5.14 9.15 5.32
CA LYS A 132 -6.42 9.86 5.45
C LYS A 132 -7.59 9.08 4.82
N THR A 133 -7.36 8.42 3.68
CA THR A 133 -8.39 7.56 3.07
C THR A 133 -8.79 6.41 3.99
N VAL A 134 -7.84 5.79 4.69
CA VAL A 134 -8.12 4.72 5.67
C VAL A 134 -8.88 5.26 6.86
N THR A 135 -8.39 6.34 7.49
CA THR A 135 -8.98 6.88 8.73
C THR A 135 -10.36 7.49 8.51
N GLN A 136 -10.60 8.19 7.39
CA GLN A 136 -11.90 8.80 7.11
C GLN A 136 -13.01 7.77 6.86
N GLU A 137 -12.68 6.60 6.33
CA GLU A 137 -13.67 5.53 6.17
C GLU A 137 -13.90 4.76 7.47
N ALA A 138 -12.87 4.65 8.32
CA ALA A 138 -13.00 4.12 9.68
C ALA A 138 -13.86 5.00 10.61
N GLU A 139 -13.94 6.31 10.35
CA GLU A 139 -14.87 7.21 11.06
C GLU A 139 -16.35 6.94 10.69
N LYS A 140 -16.60 6.40 9.49
CA LYS A 140 -17.96 6.16 8.97
C LYS A 140 -18.43 4.73 9.13
N THR A 141 -17.50 3.79 9.33
CA THR A 141 -17.77 2.35 9.35
C THR A 141 -17.05 1.66 10.51
N PRO A 142 -17.68 0.69 11.19
CA PRO A 142 -17.03 -0.01 12.29
C PRO A 142 -15.80 -0.79 11.84
N THR A 143 -14.63 -0.54 12.42
CA THR A 143 -13.39 -1.29 12.15
C THR A 143 -13.36 -2.68 12.81
N THR A 144 -14.47 -3.09 13.43
CA THR A 144 -14.63 -4.32 14.21
C THR A 144 -15.52 -5.35 13.52
N THR A 145 -15.87 -5.15 12.25
CA THR A 145 -16.69 -6.09 11.45
C THR A 145 -16.10 -6.31 10.07
N ALA A 146 -16.47 -7.42 9.43
CA ALA A 146 -16.06 -7.73 8.06
C ALA A 146 -16.49 -6.63 7.08
N GLU A 147 -17.74 -6.15 7.17
CA GLU A 147 -18.29 -5.13 6.27
C GLU A 147 -17.52 -3.81 6.35
N GLY A 148 -17.13 -3.38 7.56
CA GLY A 148 -16.35 -2.17 7.73
C GLY A 148 -14.95 -2.31 7.15
N ILE A 149 -14.27 -3.44 7.43
CA ILE A 149 -12.95 -3.73 6.84
C ILE A 149 -13.01 -3.78 5.31
N ILE A 150 -14.01 -4.45 4.73
CA ILE A 150 -14.20 -4.52 3.29
C ILE A 150 -14.48 -3.12 2.70
N THR A 151 -15.22 -2.27 3.41
CA THR A 151 -15.51 -0.90 2.96
C THR A 151 -14.25 -0.04 2.92
N ILE A 152 -13.44 -0.07 3.97
CA ILE A 152 -12.14 0.62 4.03
C ILE A 152 -11.20 0.11 2.94
N ALA A 153 -11.11 -1.22 2.78
CA ALA A 153 -10.31 -1.84 1.74
C ALA A 153 -10.73 -1.41 0.32
N LYS A 154 -12.04 -1.32 0.04
CA LYS A 154 -12.57 -0.80 -1.23
C LYS A 154 -12.18 0.66 -1.48
N ALA A 155 -12.21 1.51 -0.45
CA ALA A 155 -11.79 2.90 -0.59
C ALA A 155 -10.30 3.03 -0.94
N MET A 156 -9.45 2.21 -0.31
CA MET A 156 -8.04 2.10 -0.68
C MET A 156 -7.87 1.60 -2.13
N GLU A 157 -8.58 0.54 -2.52
CA GLU A 157 -8.55 -0.02 -3.87
C GLU A 157 -8.93 1.00 -4.95
N VAL A 158 -10.04 1.73 -4.77
CA VAL A 158 -10.47 2.80 -5.69
C VAL A 158 -9.38 3.84 -5.87
N LYS A 159 -8.73 4.24 -4.77
CA LYS A 159 -7.66 5.22 -4.80
C LYS A 159 -6.40 4.70 -5.51
N LEU A 160 -5.99 3.47 -5.20
CA LEU A 160 -4.84 2.81 -5.82
C LEU A 160 -5.06 2.64 -7.32
N ASN A 161 -6.23 2.16 -7.75
CA ASN A 161 -6.59 2.03 -9.16
C ASN A 161 -6.59 3.38 -9.88
N ARG A 162 -7.15 4.43 -9.27
CA ARG A 162 -7.11 5.79 -9.85
C ARG A 162 -5.68 6.27 -10.07
N VAL A 163 -4.79 6.01 -9.12
CA VAL A 163 -3.37 6.39 -9.25
C VAL A 163 -2.66 5.55 -10.30
N LYS A 164 -2.87 4.23 -10.30
CA LYS A 164 -2.30 3.31 -11.28
C LYS A 164 -2.68 3.72 -12.70
N ASN A 165 -3.98 3.86 -12.98
CA ASN A 165 -4.51 4.21 -14.30
C ASN A 165 -3.95 5.56 -14.79
N LYS A 166 -3.94 6.60 -13.93
CA LYS A 166 -3.37 7.91 -14.28
C LYS A 166 -1.89 7.83 -14.66
N ASN A 167 -1.11 7.01 -13.96
CA ASN A 167 0.31 6.85 -14.24
C ASN A 167 0.54 6.00 -15.50
N GLU A 168 -0.25 4.95 -15.73
CA GLU A 168 -0.19 4.14 -16.96
C GLU A 168 -0.55 4.97 -18.20
N GLU A 169 -1.60 5.79 -18.13
CA GLU A 169 -1.96 6.73 -19.20
C GLU A 169 -0.86 7.76 -19.47
N ALA A 170 -0.25 8.31 -18.42
CA ALA A 170 0.87 9.25 -18.56
C ALA A 170 2.09 8.59 -19.23
N LEU A 171 2.36 7.33 -18.89
CA LEU A 171 3.46 6.56 -19.49
C LEU A 171 3.21 6.31 -21.00
N LYS A 172 1.99 5.90 -21.36
CA LYS A 172 1.59 5.66 -22.77
C LYS A 172 1.72 6.91 -23.64
N LYS A 173 1.21 8.05 -23.16
CA LYS A 173 1.32 9.34 -23.86
C LYS A 173 2.78 9.76 -24.08
N LYS A 174 3.64 9.51 -23.10
CA LYS A 174 5.09 9.79 -23.23
C LYS A 174 5.76 8.89 -24.27
N SER A 175 5.42 7.61 -24.33
CA SER A 175 5.95 6.73 -25.38
C SER A 175 5.48 7.13 -26.78
N GLU A 176 4.21 7.49 -26.95
CA GLU A 176 3.64 7.86 -28.26
C GLU A 176 4.24 9.18 -28.80
N ASN A 177 4.48 10.16 -27.93
CA ASN A 177 5.11 11.42 -28.30
C ASN A 177 6.60 11.26 -28.66
N ALA A 178 7.30 10.27 -28.09
CA ALA A 178 8.69 9.98 -28.40
C ALA A 178 8.88 9.27 -29.76
N THR A 179 7.84 8.60 -30.27
CA THR A 179 7.88 7.93 -31.59
C THR A 179 7.46 8.83 -32.74
N THR A 180 6.90 10.01 -32.45
CA THR A 180 6.37 10.98 -33.43
C THR A 180 7.25 12.22 -33.61
N THR A 181 8.41 12.26 -32.95
CA THR A 181 9.49 13.25 -33.14
C THR A 181 10.73 12.60 -33.71
#